data_AF-A0A8B8CEA7-F1
#
_entry.id   AF-A0A8B8CEA7-F1
#
_cell.length_a   1.000
_cell.length_b   1.000
_cell.length_c   1.000
_cell.angle_alpha   90.00
_cell.angle_beta   90.00
_cell.angle_gamma   90.00
#
_symmetry.space_group_name_H-M   'P 1'
#
loop_
_entity.id
_entity.type
_entity.pdbx_description
1 polymer ?
#
loop_
_entity_poly.entity_id
_entity_poly.type
_entity_poly.pdbx_seq_one_letter_code
_entity_poly.pdbx_strand_id
1 'polypeptide(L)'
;MKWSPVKSDVGKHIICANAEDSFGISTVELHCFKINVKVNKFRPQPPIPGKPYFASFPEIQEIVCPIGSYCRFPVYAATNSPGGIKCIQSTQMSVENVSIQYSQHVMNGTIDTKVAQVEFLASKPGPRQICLNATDVVAWTVRCLIVVVQMPDPCALKPCHYNNRCTAVSDNSDFQCICEEEYEGPLCEKKIKFCRDNPCINSTNCLDINTFPYFLCFSCPSGKTGVRCDVDIDKCYGSKCSENYICQQDETSFSCLKEDELYGLSSKGVSAILFHAFFT
;
A
#
# COMPACT_ATOMS: atom_id res chain seq x y z
N MET A 1 -3.65 -33.61 -3.93
CA MET A 1 -4.69 -32.69 -3.40
C MET A 1 -5.99 -33.45 -3.21
N LYS A 2 -6.45 -33.65 -1.96
CA LYS A 2 -7.78 -34.22 -1.66
C LYS A 2 -8.79 -33.07 -1.57
N TRP A 3 -9.87 -33.15 -2.34
CA TRP A 3 -10.95 -32.15 -2.33
C TRP A 3 -12.20 -32.76 -1.69
N SER A 4 -12.78 -32.08 -0.69
CA SER A 4 -14.05 -32.48 -0.05
C SER A 4 -15.25 -31.79 -0.70
N PRO A 5 -16.40 -32.49 -0.86
CA PRO A 5 -17.55 -31.96 -1.59
C PRO A 5 -18.41 -30.96 -0.80
N VAL A 6 -18.88 -29.96 -1.55
CA VAL A 6 -19.54 -28.72 -1.14
C VAL A 6 -21.04 -28.91 -0.89
N LYS A 7 -21.47 -29.01 0.38
CA LYS A 7 -22.86 -28.69 0.80
C LYS A 7 -23.01 -28.03 2.19
N SER A 8 -21.95 -27.85 2.98
CA SER A 8 -21.98 -27.20 4.32
C SER A 8 -21.26 -25.86 4.42
N ASP A 9 -20.63 -25.38 3.35
CA ASP A 9 -19.40 -24.59 3.50
C ASP A 9 -19.56 -23.07 3.39
N VAL A 10 -20.73 -22.47 3.58
CA VAL A 10 -20.80 -20.99 3.63
C VAL A 10 -20.14 -20.53 4.93
N GLY A 11 -19.01 -19.83 4.83
CA GLY A 11 -18.28 -19.38 6.01
C GLY A 11 -16.76 -19.31 5.81
N LYS A 12 -16.05 -19.09 6.92
CA LYS A 12 -14.59 -19.02 6.94
C LYS A 12 -14.01 -20.42 7.10
N HIS A 13 -13.12 -20.82 6.20
CA HIS A 13 -12.41 -22.09 6.24
C HIS A 13 -10.91 -21.85 6.28
N ILE A 14 -10.17 -22.82 6.83
CA ILE A 14 -8.72 -22.88 6.75
C ILE A 14 -8.39 -24.08 5.88
N ILE A 15 -7.75 -23.84 4.75
CA ILE A 15 -7.21 -24.89 3.87
C ILE A 15 -5.71 -24.91 4.07
N CYS A 16 -5.17 -26.09 4.36
CA CYS A 16 -3.75 -26.32 4.45
C CYS A 16 -3.30 -27.27 3.36
N ALA A 17 -2.19 -26.97 2.71
CA ALA A 17 -1.56 -27.82 1.72
C ALA A 17 -0.05 -27.84 1.93
N ASN A 18 0.55 -28.98 1.58
CA ASN A 18 1.99 -29.10 1.43
C ASN A 18 2.34 -29.13 -0.05
N ALA A 19 3.50 -28.60 -0.40
CA ALA A 19 4.05 -28.79 -1.74
C ALA A 19 4.81 -30.12 -1.77
N GLU A 20 4.49 -30.98 -2.72
CA GLU A 20 5.21 -32.23 -2.99
C GLU A 20 5.95 -32.08 -4.33
N ASP A 21 7.21 -32.51 -4.39
CA ASP A 21 7.95 -32.60 -5.64
C ASP A 21 7.57 -33.85 -6.46
N SER A 22 8.18 -34.01 -7.64
CA SER A 22 7.94 -35.16 -8.53
C SER A 22 8.36 -36.52 -7.93
N PHE A 23 9.09 -36.52 -6.81
CA PHE A 23 9.54 -37.70 -6.10
C PHE A 23 8.69 -37.98 -4.85
N GLY A 24 7.65 -37.17 -4.61
CA GLY A 24 6.75 -37.31 -3.46
C GLY A 24 7.33 -36.76 -2.16
N ILE A 25 8.40 -35.96 -2.23
CA ILE A 25 9.00 -35.33 -1.06
C ILE A 25 8.20 -34.05 -0.77
N SER A 26 7.52 -34.07 0.38
CA SER A 26 6.72 -32.95 0.86
C SER A 26 7.61 -31.90 1.52
N THR A 27 7.29 -30.61 1.34
CA THR A 27 7.79 -29.55 2.21
C THR A 27 7.38 -29.86 3.65
N VAL A 28 8.30 -29.67 4.60
CA VAL A 28 8.01 -29.82 6.04
C VAL A 28 7.01 -28.75 6.51
N GLU A 29 6.95 -27.64 5.79
CA GLU A 29 6.13 -26.48 6.13
C GLU A 29 4.72 -26.58 5.53
N LEU A 30 3.73 -26.67 6.43
CA LEU A 30 2.30 -26.70 6.11
C LEU A 30 1.82 -25.29 5.77
N HIS A 31 1.49 -25.03 4.50
CA HIS A 31 0.97 -23.74 4.08
C HIS A 31 -0.54 -23.70 4.23
N CYS A 32 -1.02 -22.95 5.23
CA CYS A 32 -2.44 -22.77 5.50
C CYS A 32 -2.91 -21.38 5.06
N PHE A 33 -3.99 -21.31 4.29
CA PHE A 33 -4.64 -20.07 3.92
C PHE A 33 -6.11 -20.07 4.37
N LYS A 34 -6.55 -18.92 4.86
CA LYS A 34 -7.95 -18.68 5.22
C LYS A 34 -8.73 -18.32 3.97
N ILE A 35 -9.79 -19.06 3.68
CA ILE A 35 -10.74 -18.71 2.64
C ILE A 35 -12.08 -18.35 3.26
N ASN A 36 -12.82 -17.44 2.62
CA ASN A 36 -14.19 -17.14 2.99
C ASN A 36 -15.10 -17.55 1.83
N VAL A 37 -15.78 -18.68 1.98
CA VAL A 37 -16.66 -19.24 0.96
C VAL A 37 -18.00 -18.54 1.11
N LYS A 38 -18.34 -17.72 0.11
CA LYS A 38 -19.62 -17.03 0.05
C LYS A 38 -20.67 -17.93 -0.61
N VAL A 39 -21.95 -17.70 -0.29
CA VAL A 39 -23.05 -18.27 -1.07
C VAL A 39 -22.86 -17.81 -2.51
N ASN A 40 -22.75 -18.76 -3.44
CA ASN A 40 -22.79 -18.43 -4.86
C ASN A 40 -24.21 -18.00 -5.25
N LYS A 41 -24.50 -16.71 -5.07
CA LYS A 41 -25.79 -16.08 -5.44
C LYS A 41 -26.06 -16.13 -6.95
N PHE A 42 -25.01 -16.36 -7.75
CA PHE A 42 -25.06 -16.51 -9.20
C PHE A 42 -25.04 -17.95 -9.65
N ARG A 43 -25.31 -18.96 -8.78
CA ARG A 43 -25.53 -20.34 -9.23
C ARG A 43 -26.52 -20.25 -10.39
N PRO A 44 -26.09 -20.52 -11.63
CA PRO A 44 -26.98 -20.35 -12.76
C PRO A 44 -28.14 -21.30 -12.52
N GLN A 45 -29.36 -20.79 -12.39
CA GLN A 45 -30.50 -21.63 -12.72
C GLN A 45 -30.26 -21.99 -14.19
N PRO A 46 -30.20 -23.29 -14.54
CA PRO A 46 -29.80 -23.70 -15.88
C PRO A 46 -30.62 -22.88 -16.89
N PRO A 47 -29.97 -22.05 -17.73
CA PRO A 47 -30.68 -21.14 -18.61
C PRO A 47 -31.55 -21.92 -19.60
N ILE A 48 -31.22 -23.21 -19.81
CA ILE A 48 -31.94 -24.18 -20.62
C ILE A 48 -31.80 -25.56 -19.93
N PRO A 49 -32.89 -26.31 -19.67
CA PRO A 49 -32.80 -27.69 -19.20
C PRO A 49 -31.96 -28.56 -20.17
N GLY A 50 -30.97 -29.29 -19.65
CA GLY A 50 -30.14 -30.21 -20.46
C GLY A 50 -28.95 -29.59 -21.20
N LYS A 51 -28.58 -28.32 -20.92
CA LYS A 51 -27.28 -27.77 -21.35
C LYS A 51 -26.29 -27.67 -20.20
N PRO A 52 -25.00 -27.98 -20.42
CA PRO A 52 -23.99 -27.79 -19.40
C PRO A 52 -23.76 -26.29 -19.15
N TYR A 53 -23.36 -25.95 -17.93
CA TYR A 53 -23.04 -24.58 -17.53
C TYR A 53 -21.90 -24.56 -16.51
N PHE A 54 -21.16 -23.46 -16.45
CA PHE A 54 -20.14 -23.26 -15.43
C PHE A 54 -20.81 -22.80 -14.13
N ALA A 55 -20.71 -23.63 -13.08
CA ALA A 55 -21.35 -23.42 -11.79
C ALA A 55 -20.56 -22.46 -10.88
N SER A 56 -19.27 -22.29 -11.13
CA SER A 56 -18.41 -21.26 -10.53
C SER A 56 -17.37 -20.89 -11.57
N PHE A 57 -17.29 -19.59 -11.87
CA PHE A 57 -16.38 -19.01 -12.85
C PHE A 57 -15.81 -17.73 -12.22
N PRO A 58 -14.49 -17.59 -12.10
CA PRO A 58 -13.86 -16.43 -11.43
C PRO A 58 -14.30 -15.11 -12.07
N GLU A 59 -14.59 -14.09 -11.27
CA GLU A 59 -14.90 -12.75 -11.80
C GLU A 59 -13.63 -12.10 -12.38
N ILE A 60 -13.83 -11.16 -13.32
CA ILE A 60 -12.76 -10.33 -13.87
C ILE A 60 -12.18 -9.53 -12.69
N GLN A 61 -10.91 -9.82 -12.31
CA GLN A 61 -10.11 -9.31 -11.17
C GLN A 61 -9.79 -10.32 -10.05
N GLU A 62 -10.37 -11.53 -10.02
CA GLU A 62 -10.18 -12.46 -8.90
C GLU A 62 -8.94 -13.37 -9.00
N ILE A 63 -8.36 -13.51 -10.19
CA ILE A 63 -7.15 -14.33 -10.39
C ILE A 63 -6.01 -13.41 -10.82
N VAL A 64 -5.17 -13.14 -9.83
CA VAL A 64 -3.87 -12.49 -9.96
C VAL A 64 -2.82 -13.59 -9.95
N CYS A 65 -2.04 -13.66 -11.03
CA CYS A 65 -0.91 -14.58 -11.08
C CYS A 65 0.43 -13.84 -11.03
N PRO A 66 1.34 -14.23 -10.13
CA PRO A 66 2.71 -13.75 -10.14
C PRO A 66 3.42 -14.16 -11.43
N ILE A 67 4.14 -13.22 -12.05
CA ILE A 67 5.02 -13.51 -13.20
C ILE A 67 6.05 -14.59 -12.79
N GLY A 68 6.36 -15.51 -13.72
CA GLY A 68 7.32 -16.59 -13.52
C GLY A 68 6.76 -17.80 -12.75
N SER A 69 5.47 -17.79 -12.39
CA SER A 69 4.80 -18.89 -11.71
C SER A 69 3.80 -19.63 -12.61
N TYR A 70 3.38 -20.81 -12.19
CA TYR A 70 2.22 -21.49 -12.78
C TYR A 70 0.93 -20.95 -12.16
N CYS A 71 0.14 -20.25 -12.96
CA CYS A 71 -1.24 -19.91 -12.61
C CYS A 71 -2.05 -21.19 -12.46
N ARG A 72 -2.74 -21.38 -11.33
CA ARG A 72 -3.62 -22.53 -11.10
C ARG A 72 -4.94 -22.07 -10.54
N PHE A 73 -6.05 -22.43 -11.18
CA PHE A 73 -7.37 -22.15 -10.64
C PHE A 73 -8.37 -23.25 -11.01
N PRO A 74 -9.32 -23.56 -10.10
CA PRO A 74 -10.35 -24.55 -10.39
C PRO A 74 -11.49 -23.93 -11.18
N VAL A 75 -12.04 -24.69 -12.12
CA VAL A 75 -13.31 -24.39 -12.79
C VAL A 75 -14.29 -25.53 -12.57
N TYR A 76 -15.57 -25.16 -12.43
CA TYR A 76 -16.64 -26.09 -12.11
C TYR A 76 -17.68 -26.05 -13.21
N ALA A 77 -17.94 -27.20 -13.83
CA ALA A 77 -19.02 -27.37 -14.79
C ALA A 77 -20.08 -28.34 -14.26
N ALA A 78 -21.34 -28.05 -14.53
CA ALA A 78 -22.48 -28.82 -14.07
C ALA A 78 -23.46 -29.08 -15.22
N THR A 79 -24.14 -30.22 -15.20
CA THR A 79 -25.25 -30.51 -16.12
C THR A 79 -26.28 -31.43 -15.46
N ASN A 80 -27.53 -31.33 -15.92
CA ASN A 80 -28.61 -32.26 -15.57
C ASN A 80 -28.73 -33.43 -16.56
N SER A 81 -27.89 -33.45 -17.60
CA SER A 81 -27.88 -34.51 -18.61
C SER A 81 -27.36 -35.83 -18.03
N PRO A 82 -27.97 -36.98 -18.38
CA PRO A 82 -27.47 -38.29 -17.95
C PRO A 82 -26.01 -38.52 -18.37
N GLY A 83 -25.16 -38.98 -17.45
CA GLY A 83 -23.73 -39.17 -17.69
C GLY A 83 -22.87 -37.93 -17.43
N GLY A 84 -23.48 -36.82 -17.00
CA GLY A 84 -22.77 -35.64 -16.51
C GLY A 84 -21.91 -34.93 -17.56
N ILE A 85 -21.02 -34.06 -17.09
CA ILE A 85 -20.03 -33.41 -17.94
C ILE A 85 -19.05 -34.47 -18.45
N LYS A 86 -18.81 -34.55 -19.76
CA LYS A 86 -17.82 -35.46 -20.35
C LYS A 86 -16.41 -34.90 -20.23
N CYS A 87 -16.19 -33.68 -20.71
CA CYS A 87 -14.89 -33.02 -20.72
C CYS A 87 -15.00 -31.50 -20.56
N ILE A 88 -13.88 -30.89 -20.18
CA ILE A 88 -13.60 -29.45 -20.17
C ILE A 88 -12.30 -29.26 -20.95
N GLN A 89 -12.31 -28.44 -22.00
CA GLN A 89 -11.16 -28.25 -22.89
C GLN A 89 -10.92 -26.78 -23.20
N SER A 90 -9.65 -26.40 -23.40
CA SER A 90 -9.31 -25.06 -23.90
C SER A 90 -9.71 -24.95 -25.36
N THR A 91 -10.14 -23.77 -25.77
CA THR A 91 -10.57 -23.47 -27.13
C THR A 91 -9.50 -22.64 -27.87
N GLN A 92 -9.62 -22.56 -29.20
CA GLN A 92 -8.78 -21.69 -30.02
C GLN A 92 -8.99 -20.19 -29.76
N MET A 93 -10.02 -19.83 -28.99
CA MET A 93 -10.26 -18.45 -28.56
C MET A 93 -9.39 -18.06 -27.34
N SER A 94 -8.65 -18.99 -26.75
CA SER A 94 -7.67 -18.72 -25.69
C SER A 94 -6.40 -18.12 -26.28
N VAL A 95 -5.86 -17.10 -25.62
CA VAL A 95 -4.58 -16.45 -26.01
C VAL A 95 -3.37 -17.25 -25.52
N GLU A 96 -3.54 -18.03 -24.46
CA GLU A 96 -2.50 -18.88 -23.87
C GLU A 96 -2.80 -20.37 -24.09
N ASN A 97 -1.74 -21.17 -24.17
CA ASN A 97 -1.85 -22.61 -24.12
C ASN A 97 -2.02 -23.03 -22.66
N VAL A 98 -3.20 -23.54 -22.36
CA VAL A 98 -3.60 -23.89 -21.00
C VAL A 98 -3.67 -25.40 -20.87
N SER A 99 -3.00 -25.95 -19.85
CA SER A 99 -3.14 -27.34 -19.46
C SER A 99 -4.37 -27.51 -18.56
N ILE A 100 -5.11 -28.59 -18.78
CA ILE A 100 -6.31 -28.90 -18.00
C ILE A 100 -6.13 -30.26 -17.37
N GLN A 101 -6.17 -30.30 -16.05
CA GLN A 101 -6.10 -31.51 -15.25
C GLN A 101 -7.44 -31.76 -14.57
N TYR A 102 -7.99 -32.95 -14.72
CA TYR A 102 -9.25 -33.29 -14.07
C TYR A 102 -9.01 -33.72 -12.63
N SER A 103 -9.87 -33.26 -11.73
CA SER A 103 -9.95 -33.85 -10.40
C SER A 103 -10.44 -35.29 -10.53
N GLN A 104 -9.75 -36.22 -9.85
CA GLN A 104 -10.24 -37.59 -9.66
C GLN A 104 -11.45 -37.63 -8.70
N HIS A 105 -11.70 -36.54 -7.96
CA HIS A 105 -12.82 -36.42 -7.04
C HIS A 105 -14.05 -35.86 -7.76
N VAL A 106 -15.07 -36.69 -7.89
CA VAL A 106 -16.42 -36.28 -8.27
C VAL A 106 -17.09 -35.65 -7.06
N MET A 107 -17.62 -34.44 -7.20
CA MET A 107 -18.42 -33.84 -6.13
C MET A 107 -19.82 -34.44 -6.15
N ASN A 108 -20.19 -35.16 -5.09
CA ASN A 108 -21.53 -35.73 -4.94
C ASN A 108 -22.54 -34.61 -4.60
N GLY A 109 -23.25 -34.13 -5.63
CA GLY A 109 -24.34 -33.15 -5.55
C GLY A 109 -25.68 -33.73 -6.03
N THR A 110 -26.71 -32.89 -6.08
CA THR A 110 -28.00 -33.24 -6.70
C THR A 110 -27.95 -33.14 -8.24
N ILE A 111 -26.84 -32.61 -8.75
CA ILE A 111 -26.54 -32.33 -10.16
C ILE A 111 -25.11 -32.85 -10.40
N ASP A 112 -24.86 -33.50 -11.53
CA ASP A 112 -23.55 -33.99 -11.89
C ASP A 112 -22.59 -32.83 -12.13
N THR A 113 -21.57 -32.71 -11.28
CA THR A 113 -20.55 -31.65 -11.35
C THR A 113 -19.16 -32.23 -11.56
N LYS A 114 -18.41 -31.65 -12.51
CA LYS A 114 -16.98 -31.94 -12.71
C LYS A 114 -16.13 -30.73 -12.40
N VAL A 115 -14.97 -31.01 -11.80
CA VAL A 115 -13.95 -30.03 -11.48
C VAL A 115 -12.75 -30.25 -12.39
N ALA A 116 -12.30 -29.17 -13.02
CA ALA A 116 -11.04 -29.14 -13.75
C ALA A 116 -10.12 -28.08 -13.11
N GLN A 117 -8.86 -28.45 -12.91
CA GLN A 117 -7.80 -27.52 -12.59
C GLN A 117 -7.19 -27.01 -13.89
N VAL A 118 -7.22 -25.70 -14.04
CA VAL A 118 -6.70 -24.98 -15.20
C VAL A 118 -5.33 -24.46 -14.83
N GLU A 119 -4.32 -24.73 -15.66
CA GLU A 119 -2.94 -24.33 -15.41
C GLU A 119 -2.27 -23.71 -16.65
N PHE A 120 -1.53 -22.63 -16.46
CA PHE A 120 -0.68 -22.04 -17.51
C PHE A 120 0.51 -21.29 -16.90
N LEU A 121 1.57 -21.09 -17.69
CA LEU A 121 2.77 -20.38 -17.26
C LEU A 121 2.60 -18.86 -17.41
N ALA A 122 2.70 -18.13 -16.31
CA ALA A 122 2.60 -16.66 -16.26
C ALA A 122 3.90 -15.98 -16.74
N SER A 123 4.22 -16.10 -18.03
CA SER A 123 5.53 -15.67 -18.56
C SER A 123 5.69 -14.16 -18.80
N LYS A 124 4.60 -13.46 -19.18
CA LYS A 124 4.62 -12.01 -19.43
C LYS A 124 3.44 -11.31 -18.74
N PRO A 125 3.60 -10.05 -18.30
CA PRO A 125 2.52 -9.29 -17.68
C PRO A 125 1.40 -8.98 -18.69
N GLY A 126 0.20 -8.75 -18.16
CA GLY A 126 -0.96 -8.33 -18.92
C GLY A 126 -2.16 -9.28 -18.84
N PRO A 127 -3.29 -8.89 -19.48
CA PRO A 127 -4.51 -9.67 -19.50
C PRO A 127 -4.38 -10.91 -20.39
N ARG A 128 -4.87 -12.05 -19.90
CA ARG A 128 -4.89 -13.35 -20.57
C ARG A 128 -6.31 -13.82 -20.73
N GLN A 129 -6.78 -13.91 -21.98
CA GLN A 129 -8.07 -14.50 -22.27
C GLN A 129 -7.95 -16.02 -22.30
N ILE A 130 -8.73 -16.68 -21.44
CA ILE A 130 -8.83 -18.14 -21.37
C ILE A 130 -10.28 -18.52 -21.62
N CYS A 131 -10.51 -19.27 -22.70
CA CYS A 131 -11.82 -19.70 -23.12
C CYS A 131 -11.93 -21.23 -23.03
N LEU A 132 -12.86 -21.69 -22.21
CA LEU A 132 -13.08 -23.10 -21.92
C LEU A 132 -14.42 -23.55 -22.48
N ASN A 133 -14.42 -24.74 -23.09
CA ASN A 133 -15.61 -25.45 -23.51
C ASN A 133 -15.91 -26.58 -22.51
N ALA A 134 -17.14 -26.65 -22.01
CA ALA A 134 -17.64 -27.80 -21.26
C ALA A 134 -18.70 -28.54 -22.08
N THR A 135 -18.50 -29.83 -22.27
CA THR A 135 -19.33 -30.69 -23.13
C THR A 135 -19.97 -31.79 -22.30
N ASP A 136 -21.27 -32.03 -22.48
CA ASP A 136 -21.97 -33.20 -21.95
C ASP A 136 -22.44 -34.13 -23.09
N VAL A 137 -23.38 -35.05 -22.83
CA VAL A 137 -23.86 -35.98 -23.87
C VAL A 137 -24.83 -35.35 -24.87
N VAL A 138 -25.39 -34.18 -24.57
CA VAL A 138 -26.49 -33.54 -25.32
C VAL A 138 -26.04 -32.23 -25.98
N ALA A 139 -25.16 -31.47 -25.33
CA ALA A 139 -24.79 -30.12 -25.70
C ALA A 139 -23.39 -29.71 -25.19
N TRP A 140 -23.00 -28.50 -25.54
CA TRP A 140 -21.75 -27.87 -25.12
C TRP A 140 -21.98 -26.40 -24.77
N THR A 141 -21.06 -25.83 -23.99
CA THR A 141 -21.10 -24.41 -23.61
C THR A 141 -19.69 -23.84 -23.55
N VAL A 142 -19.51 -22.62 -24.04
CA VAL A 142 -18.22 -21.90 -23.97
C VAL A 142 -18.34 -20.71 -23.04
N ARG A 143 -17.33 -20.55 -22.18
CA ARG A 143 -17.13 -19.36 -21.35
C ARG A 143 -15.68 -18.92 -21.41
N CYS A 144 -15.48 -17.60 -21.46
CA CYS A 144 -14.18 -16.97 -21.45
C CYS A 144 -14.01 -16.13 -20.19
N LEU A 145 -12.81 -16.12 -19.62
CA LEU A 145 -12.39 -15.25 -18.54
C LEU A 145 -11.10 -14.52 -18.91
N ILE A 146 -10.85 -13.40 -18.22
CA ILE A 146 -9.60 -12.66 -18.32
C ILE A 146 -8.85 -12.87 -16.99
N VAL A 147 -7.69 -13.52 -17.06
CA VAL A 147 -6.72 -13.59 -15.95
C VAL A 147 -5.72 -12.46 -16.11
N VAL A 148 -5.40 -11.74 -15.04
CA VAL A 148 -4.36 -10.71 -15.10
C VAL A 148 -3.07 -11.29 -14.52
N VAL A 149 -2.04 -11.36 -15.38
CA VAL A 149 -0.67 -11.65 -14.94
C VAL A 149 -0.04 -10.33 -14.54
N GLN A 150 0.36 -10.20 -13.28
CA GLN A 150 0.99 -8.99 -12.75
C GLN A 150 2.20 -9.34 -11.90
N MET A 151 3.07 -8.35 -11.68
CA MET A 151 4.17 -8.54 -10.74
C MET A 151 3.61 -8.76 -9.33
N PRO A 152 4.22 -9.67 -8.54
CA PRO A 152 3.84 -9.85 -7.14
C PRO A 152 3.93 -8.50 -6.43
N ASP A 153 3.01 -8.24 -5.49
CA ASP A 153 3.07 -7.03 -4.68
C ASP A 153 4.39 -7.01 -3.87
N PRO A 154 5.31 -6.08 -4.15
CA PRO A 154 6.60 -6.02 -3.48
C PRO A 154 6.45 -5.66 -1.98
N CYS A 155 5.30 -5.10 -1.58
CA CYS A 155 4.99 -4.79 -0.19
C CYS A 155 4.41 -5.97 0.61
N ALA A 156 4.11 -7.11 -0.03
CA ALA A 156 3.46 -8.25 0.63
C ALA A 156 4.27 -8.82 1.81
N LEU A 157 5.60 -8.75 1.74
CA LEU A 157 6.51 -9.20 2.80
C LEU A 157 6.83 -8.13 3.84
N LYS A 158 6.17 -6.96 3.78
CA LYS A 158 6.42 -5.81 4.66
C LYS A 158 7.92 -5.48 4.75
N PRO A 159 8.55 -5.10 3.63
CA PRO A 159 10.00 -4.88 3.59
C PRO A 159 10.47 -3.65 4.42
N CYS A 160 9.56 -2.71 4.72
CA CYS A 160 9.88 -1.51 5.50
C CYS A 160 9.98 -1.82 7.00
N HIS A 161 11.04 -1.34 7.65
CA HIS A 161 11.25 -1.52 9.08
C HIS A 161 10.25 -0.73 9.93
N TYR A 162 10.11 -1.13 11.20
CA TYR A 162 9.26 -0.46 12.21
C TYR A 162 7.80 -0.24 11.79
N ASN A 163 7.25 -1.11 10.93
CA ASN A 163 5.91 -0.99 10.34
C ASN A 163 5.68 0.32 9.56
N ASN A 164 6.75 0.94 9.05
CA ASN A 164 6.64 2.07 8.15
C ASN A 164 5.86 1.70 6.88
N ARG A 165 5.26 2.71 6.25
CA ARG A 165 4.36 2.49 5.12
C ARG A 165 5.14 2.09 3.87
N CYS A 166 4.75 0.98 3.26
CA CYS A 166 5.27 0.53 1.96
C CYS A 166 4.31 0.95 0.83
N THR A 167 4.86 1.44 -0.27
CA THR A 167 4.11 1.71 -1.50
C THR A 167 4.80 1.07 -2.69
N ALA A 168 4.08 0.23 -3.42
CA ALA A 168 4.56 -0.29 -4.69
C ALA A 168 4.69 0.85 -5.71
N VAL A 169 5.75 0.81 -6.50
CA VAL A 169 6.04 1.77 -7.58
C VAL A 169 6.34 0.99 -8.86
N SER A 170 6.33 1.67 -10.01
CA SER A 170 6.69 1.08 -11.31
C SER A 170 5.92 -0.21 -11.62
N ASP A 171 4.59 -0.20 -11.51
CA ASP A 171 3.73 -1.36 -11.79
C ASP A 171 4.09 -2.63 -10.99
N ASN A 172 4.34 -2.49 -9.68
CA ASN A 172 4.77 -3.54 -8.76
C ASN A 172 6.16 -4.14 -9.07
N SER A 173 6.98 -3.50 -9.92
CA SER A 173 8.36 -3.95 -10.13
C SER A 173 9.30 -3.57 -8.99
N ASP A 174 8.95 -2.54 -8.23
CA ASP A 174 9.76 -2.03 -7.12
C ASP A 174 8.85 -1.45 -6.02
N PHE A 175 9.44 -1.09 -4.89
CA PHE A 175 8.73 -0.46 -3.77
C PHE A 175 9.53 0.70 -3.18
N GLN A 176 8.80 1.59 -2.52
CA GLN A 176 9.37 2.66 -1.71
C GLN A 176 8.79 2.61 -0.30
N CYS A 177 9.65 2.79 0.69
CA CYS A 177 9.23 2.99 2.07
C CYS A 177 9.05 4.48 2.36
N ILE A 178 7.93 4.82 2.97
CA ILE A 178 7.62 6.16 3.49
C ILE A 178 7.90 6.11 4.99
N CYS A 179 9.00 6.72 5.39
CA CYS A 179 9.46 6.73 6.78
C CYS A 179 8.71 7.77 7.61
N GLU A 180 8.36 7.39 8.84
CA GLU A 180 7.95 8.32 9.88
C GLU A 180 9.10 9.27 10.24
N GLU A 181 8.77 10.41 10.86
CA GLU A 181 9.71 11.53 11.09
C GLU A 181 10.96 11.16 11.88
N GLU A 182 10.95 10.06 12.64
CA GLU A 182 12.09 9.57 13.42
C GLU A 182 13.04 8.63 12.65
N TYR A 183 12.71 8.23 11.41
CA TYR A 183 13.43 7.19 10.69
C TYR A 183 13.92 7.65 9.30
N GLU A 184 15.07 7.15 8.90
CA GLU A 184 15.72 7.38 7.61
C GLU A 184 16.23 6.08 6.98
N GLY A 185 16.62 6.17 5.71
CA GLY A 185 17.11 5.05 4.92
C GLY A 185 16.07 4.49 3.95
N PRO A 186 16.50 3.71 2.94
CA PRO A 186 15.62 3.17 1.91
C PRO A 186 14.55 2.23 2.47
N LEU A 187 14.80 1.59 3.61
CA LEU A 187 13.86 0.69 4.29
C LEU A 187 13.39 1.26 5.63
N CYS A 188 13.64 2.54 5.91
CA CYS A 188 13.40 3.17 7.21
C CYS A 188 14.11 2.45 8.36
N GLU A 189 15.28 1.87 8.08
CA GLU A 189 15.99 0.98 8.99
C GLU A 189 16.83 1.74 10.04
N LYS A 190 17.03 3.04 9.86
CA LYS A 190 17.87 3.86 10.74
C LYS A 190 17.03 4.87 11.49
N LYS A 191 17.20 4.94 12.81
CA LYS A 191 16.67 6.08 13.59
C LYS A 191 17.52 7.32 13.31
N ILE A 192 16.87 8.44 12.98
CA ILE A 192 17.53 9.72 12.77
C ILE A 192 18.18 10.18 14.07
N LYS A 193 19.42 10.65 13.96
CA LYS A 193 20.13 11.33 15.04
C LYS A 193 20.13 12.82 14.73
N PHE A 194 19.15 13.53 15.27
CA PHE A 194 18.93 14.95 15.00
C PHE A 194 20.09 15.81 15.50
N CYS A 195 20.83 15.36 16.52
CA CYS A 195 22.03 16.01 17.01
C CYS A 195 23.32 15.69 16.23
N ARG A 196 23.28 14.83 15.20
CA ARG A 196 24.48 14.38 14.46
C ARG A 196 25.30 15.55 13.87
N ASP A 197 24.62 16.49 13.23
CA ASP A 197 25.24 17.66 12.59
C ASP A 197 25.14 18.93 13.45
N ASN A 198 24.81 18.77 14.73
CA ASN A 198 24.56 19.83 15.70
C ASN A 198 23.65 20.98 15.17
N PRO A 199 22.32 20.85 15.27
CA PRO A 199 21.39 21.87 14.80
C PRO A 199 21.39 23.16 15.65
N CYS A 200 22.06 23.16 16.81
CA CYS A 200 22.10 24.29 17.74
C CYS A 200 23.11 25.35 17.29
N ILE A 201 22.61 26.57 17.01
CA ILE A 201 23.44 27.67 16.55
C ILE A 201 24.30 28.20 17.71
N ASN A 202 25.62 28.19 17.50
CA ASN A 202 26.63 28.65 18.46
C ASN A 202 26.53 27.99 19.86
N SER A 203 25.86 26.84 19.96
CA SER A 203 25.83 25.98 21.15
C SER A 203 26.31 24.58 20.77
N THR A 204 27.03 23.93 21.68
CA THR A 204 27.50 22.54 21.52
C THR A 204 26.60 21.51 22.20
N ASN A 205 25.54 21.96 22.86
CA ASN A 205 24.74 21.17 23.79
C ASN A 205 23.42 20.76 23.14
N CYS A 206 23.47 19.66 22.38
CA CYS A 206 22.30 19.05 21.74
C CYS A 206 21.99 17.70 22.38
N LEU A 207 20.71 17.42 22.61
CA LEU A 207 20.21 16.12 23.07
C LEU A 207 19.11 15.61 22.14
N ASP A 208 19.23 14.38 21.63
CA ASP A 208 18.16 13.71 20.89
C ASP A 208 17.01 13.36 21.86
N ILE A 209 15.76 13.69 21.50
CA ILE A 209 14.56 13.43 22.30
C ILE A 209 13.51 12.68 21.48
N ASN A 210 12.56 12.00 22.14
CA ASN A 210 11.52 11.18 21.45
C ASN A 210 10.23 11.95 21.15
N THR A 211 10.27 13.28 21.17
CA THR A 211 9.11 14.14 20.92
C THR A 211 9.52 15.23 19.95
N PHE A 212 8.65 15.58 19.00
CA PHE A 212 8.87 16.69 18.07
C PHE A 212 9.37 17.94 18.83
N PRO A 213 10.47 18.59 18.39
CA PRO A 213 11.18 18.44 17.11
C PRO A 213 12.30 17.38 17.09
N TYR A 214 12.28 16.44 18.03
CA TYR A 214 13.20 15.29 18.17
C TYR A 214 14.65 15.62 18.57
N PHE A 215 14.93 16.89 18.83
CA PHE A 215 16.13 17.33 19.52
C PHE A 215 15.80 18.48 20.49
N LEU A 216 16.70 18.69 21.45
CA LEU A 216 16.69 19.80 22.38
C LEU A 216 18.07 20.45 22.41
N CYS A 217 18.13 21.73 22.08
CA CYS A 217 19.28 22.58 22.38
C CYS A 217 19.14 23.10 23.80
N PHE A 218 20.11 22.79 24.67
CA PHE A 218 20.13 23.32 26.03
C PHE A 218 21.31 24.27 26.22
N SER A 219 21.21 25.16 27.21
CA SER A 219 22.23 26.18 27.48
C SER A 219 22.56 27.06 26.26
N CYS A 220 21.56 27.75 25.70
CA CYS A 220 21.79 28.71 24.62
C CYS A 220 22.80 29.79 25.05
N PRO A 221 23.56 30.36 24.08
CA PRO A 221 24.43 31.50 24.35
C PRO A 221 23.66 32.66 24.99
N SER A 222 24.35 33.49 25.77
CA SER A 222 23.73 34.68 26.37
C SER A 222 23.08 35.55 25.30
N GLY A 223 21.82 35.93 25.52
CA GLY A 223 21.03 36.72 24.58
C GLY A 223 20.33 35.93 23.48
N LYS A 224 20.43 34.59 23.43
CA LYS A 224 19.76 33.74 22.44
C LYS A 224 18.70 32.82 23.04
N THR A 225 17.68 32.48 22.25
CA THR A 225 16.54 31.60 22.56
C THR A 225 16.06 30.88 21.29
N GLY A 226 14.95 30.15 21.38
CA GLY A 226 14.37 29.35 20.29
C GLY A 226 14.87 27.91 20.27
N VAL A 227 14.23 27.06 19.44
CA VAL A 227 14.53 25.61 19.36
C VAL A 227 15.98 25.35 18.96
N ARG A 228 16.58 26.23 18.15
CA ARG A 228 17.97 26.12 17.67
C ARG A 228 18.91 27.16 18.28
N CYS A 229 18.50 27.90 19.33
CA CYS A 229 19.25 29.03 19.89
C CYS A 229 19.59 30.13 18.86
N ASP A 230 18.75 30.31 17.85
CA ASP A 230 18.91 31.22 16.72
C ASP A 230 18.15 32.54 16.87
N VAL A 231 17.20 32.60 17.81
CA VAL A 231 16.36 33.77 18.06
C VAL A 231 17.03 34.66 19.10
N ASP A 232 17.15 35.96 18.84
CA ASP A 232 17.61 36.91 19.87
C ASP A 232 16.52 37.11 20.92
N ILE A 233 16.91 37.11 22.19
CA ILE A 233 16.01 37.43 23.30
C ILE A 233 15.55 38.88 23.12
N ASP A 234 14.24 39.07 22.99
CA ASP A 234 13.64 40.39 22.99
C ASP A 234 13.77 41.01 24.38
N LYS A 235 14.72 41.95 24.51
CA LYS A 235 14.97 42.66 25.77
C LYS A 235 13.91 43.72 26.06
N CYS A 236 13.10 44.08 25.07
CA CYS A 236 11.96 44.97 25.22
C CYS A 236 10.69 44.23 25.66
N TYR A 237 10.67 42.91 25.63
CA TYR A 237 9.54 42.13 26.11
C TYR A 237 9.34 42.33 27.63
N GLY A 238 8.27 43.04 28.00
CA GLY A 238 7.92 43.34 29.39
C GLY A 238 8.56 44.62 29.96
N SER A 239 9.36 45.35 29.17
CA SER A 239 9.85 46.66 29.59
C SER A 239 8.71 47.69 29.56
N LYS A 240 8.67 48.57 30.56
CA LYS A 240 7.72 49.69 30.62
C LYS A 240 8.49 50.99 30.37
N CYS A 241 8.51 51.43 29.12
CA CYS A 241 8.91 52.81 28.81
C CYS A 241 7.76 53.77 29.17
N SER A 242 8.11 54.99 29.59
CA SER A 242 7.13 56.05 29.85
C SER A 242 6.41 56.49 28.57
N GLU A 243 5.29 57.21 28.69
CA GLU A 243 4.60 57.82 27.54
C GLU A 243 5.59 58.64 26.69
N ASN A 244 5.54 58.47 25.37
CA ASN A 244 6.44 59.06 24.35
C ASN A 244 7.88 58.52 24.29
N TYR A 245 8.15 57.34 24.88
CA TYR A 245 9.42 56.64 24.72
C TYR A 245 9.24 55.27 24.07
N ILE A 246 10.09 54.95 23.10
CA ILE A 246 10.13 53.67 22.39
C ILE A 246 11.26 52.82 22.96
N CYS A 247 11.00 51.54 23.21
CA CYS A 247 12.04 50.61 23.62
C CYS A 247 12.90 50.22 22.41
N GLN A 248 14.20 50.45 22.51
CA GLN A 248 15.21 49.98 21.58
C GLN A 248 16.11 48.98 22.30
N GLN A 249 16.33 47.80 21.71
CA GLN A 249 17.29 46.84 22.23
C GLN A 249 18.67 47.03 21.56
N ASP A 250 19.73 46.94 22.35
CA ASP A 250 21.13 46.92 21.93
C ASP A 250 21.73 45.51 22.14
N GLU A 251 23.02 45.29 21.85
CA GLU A 251 23.67 43.98 21.97
C GLU A 251 23.57 43.38 23.39
N THR A 252 23.58 44.19 24.44
CA THR A 252 23.58 43.72 25.84
C THR A 252 22.42 44.22 26.71
N SER A 253 21.71 45.28 26.32
CA SER A 253 20.64 45.90 27.12
C SER A 253 19.45 46.37 26.27
N PHE A 254 18.49 47.03 26.91
CA PHE A 254 17.49 47.86 26.24
C PHE A 254 17.58 49.29 26.76
N SER A 255 17.17 50.24 25.93
CA SER A 255 17.07 51.67 26.24
C SER A 255 15.69 52.19 25.82
N CYS A 256 15.17 53.17 26.56
CA CYS A 256 13.94 53.87 26.17
C CYS A 256 14.38 55.20 25.53
N LEU A 257 14.15 55.36 24.24
CA LEU A 257 14.51 56.56 23.50
C LEU A 257 13.27 57.38 23.18
N LYS A 258 13.43 58.71 23.08
CA LYS A 258 12.35 59.53 22.55
C LYS A 258 12.16 59.23 21.07
N GLU A 259 10.93 59.33 20.60
CA GLU A 259 10.58 59.10 19.20
C GLU A 259 11.45 59.93 18.22
N ASP A 260 11.84 61.15 18.61
CA ASP A 260 12.70 62.05 17.83
C ASP A 260 14.15 61.55 17.65
N GLU A 261 14.65 60.69 18.55
CA GLU A 261 16.03 60.17 18.53
C GLU A 261 16.17 58.90 17.68
N LEU A 262 15.07 58.19 17.40
CA LEU A 262 15.06 56.94 16.64
C LEU A 262 15.35 57.14 15.14
N TYR A 263 15.09 58.34 14.61
CA TYR A 263 15.25 58.69 13.18
C TYR A 263 16.52 59.49 12.86
N GLY A 264 17.41 59.71 13.82
CA GLY A 264 18.68 60.42 13.58
C GLY A 264 18.53 61.87 13.10
N LEU A 265 17.40 62.53 13.38
CA LEU A 265 17.21 63.95 13.10
C LEU A 265 17.89 64.78 14.18
N SER A 266 19.22 64.82 14.10
CA SER A 266 20.03 65.90 14.67
C SER A 266 19.45 67.23 14.20
N SER A 267 18.92 68.00 15.14
CA SER A 267 18.39 69.35 14.98
C SER A 267 19.50 70.37 14.65
N LYS A 268 20.26 70.13 13.58
CA LYS A 268 21.02 71.17 12.90
C LYS A 268 20.25 71.60 11.66
N GLY A 269 19.46 72.66 11.86
CA GLY A 269 18.73 73.46 10.88
C GLY A 269 18.69 72.96 9.45
N VAL A 270 17.55 72.40 9.05
CA VAL A 270 17.12 72.40 7.65
C VAL A 270 15.69 72.89 7.61
N SER A 271 15.50 73.89 6.76
CA SER A 271 14.28 74.62 6.50
C SER A 271 13.10 73.71 6.17
N ALA A 272 11.91 74.13 6.59
CA ALA A 272 10.64 73.53 6.23
C ALA A 272 10.55 73.28 4.72
N ILE A 273 10.46 72.02 4.31
CA ILE A 273 9.96 71.64 2.99
C ILE A 273 8.86 70.59 3.19
N LEU A 274 7.65 71.11 3.04
CA LEU A 274 6.36 70.46 2.86
C LEU A 274 6.33 68.93 2.77
N PHE A 275 5.65 68.31 3.75
CA PHE A 275 4.88 67.10 3.53
C PHE A 275 3.77 67.40 2.51
N HIS A 276 3.89 66.88 1.30
CA HIS A 276 2.70 66.61 0.49
C HIS A 276 2.33 65.14 0.65
N ALA A 277 1.14 64.95 1.21
CA ALA A 277 0.46 63.69 1.37
C ALA A 277 0.36 62.92 0.04
N PHE A 278 0.55 61.60 0.12
CA PHE A 278 -0.15 60.66 -0.75
C PHE A 278 -0.65 59.50 0.11
N PHE A 279 -1.88 59.66 0.61
CA PHE A 279 -2.82 58.56 0.76
C PHE A 279 -3.52 58.39 -0.59
N THR A 280 -3.32 57.25 -1.23
CA THR A 280 -4.29 56.53 -2.07
C THR A 280 -3.89 55.07 -2.09
#